data_AF-A0A4R6WZ64-F1
#
_entry.id   AF-A0A4R6WZ64-F1
#
_cell.length_a   1.000
_cell.length_b   1.000
_cell.length_c   1.000
_cell.angle_alpha   90.00
_cell.angle_beta   90.00
_cell.angle_gamma   90.00
#
_symmetry.space_group_name_H-M   'P 1'
#
loop_
_entity.id
_entity.type
_entity.pdbx_description
1 polymer ?
#
loop_
_entity_poly.entity_id
_entity_poly.type
_entity_poly.pdbx_seq_one_letter_code
_entity_poly.pdbx_strand_id
1 'polypeptide(L)'
;MSDHDPARMGQMEARRLMRQQMSREERRAERLRLLNSGPPSPCISVCQMDPLTGYCVGCTRTIDEIRDWIISTPDERHAILKKIAERRAAK
;
A
#
# COMPACT_ATOMS: atom_id res chain seq x y z
N MET A 1 -49.83 -6.59 14.85
CA MET A 1 -49.43 -5.23 15.23
C MET A 1 -47.94 -5.24 15.44
N SER A 2 -47.20 -4.69 14.49
CA SER A 2 -45.73 -4.70 14.51
C SER A 2 -45.25 -3.75 15.60
N ASP A 3 -44.53 -4.28 16.60
CA ASP A 3 -43.73 -3.49 17.55
C ASP A 3 -42.60 -2.76 16.80
N HIS A 4 -42.95 -1.64 16.15
CA HIS A 4 -42.02 -0.65 15.62
C HIS A 4 -41.60 0.27 16.77
N ASP A 5 -40.88 -0.28 17.75
CA ASP A 5 -40.24 0.52 18.80
C ASP A 5 -39.03 1.25 18.16
N PRO A 6 -39.07 2.59 18.02
CA PRO A 6 -37.99 3.37 17.41
C PRO A 6 -36.66 3.22 18.16
N ALA A 7 -36.71 3.02 19.48
CA ALA A 7 -35.51 2.82 20.28
C ALA A 7 -34.86 1.47 19.97
N ARG A 8 -35.66 0.43 19.76
CA ARG A 8 -35.19 -0.91 19.36
C ARG A 8 -34.60 -0.91 17.95
N MET A 9 -35.22 -0.19 17.01
CA MET A 9 -34.66 -0.03 15.65
C MET A 9 -33.35 0.76 15.65
N GLY A 10 -33.25 1.85 16.42
CA GLY A 10 -32.01 2.62 16.57
C GLY A 10 -30.86 1.78 17.15
N GLN A 11 -31.15 0.91 18.11
CA GLN A 11 -30.16 -0.03 18.65
C GLN A 11 -29.72 -1.08 17.62
N MET A 12 -30.64 -1.59 16.79
CA MET A 12 -30.30 -2.55 15.73
C MET A 12 -29.45 -1.91 14.62
N GLU A 13 -29.75 -0.68 14.24
CA GLU A 13 -28.98 0.07 13.25
C GLU A 13 -27.58 0.42 13.77
N ALA A 14 -27.46 0.89 15.01
CA ALA A 14 -26.16 1.15 15.65
C ALA A 14 -25.28 -0.11 15.67
N ARG A 15 -25.84 -1.27 16.04
CA ARG A 15 -25.13 -2.57 16.00
C ARG A 15 -24.72 -2.96 14.58
N ARG A 16 -25.55 -2.68 13.57
CA ARG A 16 -25.22 -2.94 12.15
C ARG A 16 -24.07 -2.05 11.68
N LEU A 17 -24.10 -0.76 12.00
CA LEU A 17 -23.06 0.20 11.65
C LEU A 17 -21.72 -0.17 12.31
N MET A 18 -21.72 -0.53 13.59
CA MET A 18 -20.52 -1.02 14.29
C MET A 18 -19.92 -2.26 13.60
N ARG A 19 -20.73 -3.25 13.23
CA ARG A 19 -20.24 -4.43 12.47
C ARG A 19 -19.66 -4.03 11.10
N GLN A 20 -20.27 -3.08 10.41
CA GLN A 20 -19.75 -2.58 9.12
C GLN A 20 -18.42 -1.83 9.28
N GLN A 21 -18.27 -1.05 10.35
CA GLN A 21 -17.03 -0.36 10.70
C GLN A 21 -15.91 -1.36 10.99
N MET A 22 -16.14 -2.33 11.88
CA MET A 22 -15.18 -3.39 12.20
C MET A 22 -14.71 -4.13 10.94
N SER A 23 -15.65 -4.49 10.05
CA SER A 23 -15.32 -5.15 8.78
C SER A 23 -14.43 -4.29 7.86
N ARG A 24 -14.59 -2.95 7.87
CA ARG A 24 -13.71 -2.03 7.13
C ARG A 24 -12.32 -1.95 7.76
N GLU A 25 -12.25 -1.90 9.09
CA GLU A 25 -11.01 -1.86 9.85
C GLU A 25 -10.19 -3.13 9.67
N GLU A 26 -10.82 -4.30 9.72
CA GLU A 26 -10.17 -5.59 9.44
C GLU A 26 -9.54 -5.62 8.05
N ARG A 27 -10.27 -5.21 7.02
CA ARG A 27 -9.72 -5.10 5.65
C ARG A 27 -8.55 -4.13 5.58
N ARG A 28 -8.61 -3.01 6.29
CA ARG A 28 -7.52 -2.02 6.35
C ARG A 28 -6.29 -2.58 7.06
N ALA A 29 -6.48 -3.29 8.17
CA ALA A 29 -5.42 -3.91 8.95
C ALA A 29 -4.71 -4.98 8.14
N GLU A 30 -5.46 -5.83 7.43
CA GLU A 30 -4.88 -6.86 6.58
C GLU A 30 -4.08 -6.25 5.41
N ARG A 31 -4.64 -5.23 4.75
CA ARG A 31 -3.91 -4.50 3.71
C ARG A 31 -2.62 -3.88 4.25
N LEU A 32 -2.64 -3.30 5.46
CA LEU A 32 -1.45 -2.72 6.08
C LEU A 32 -0.39 -3.80 6.38
N ARG A 33 -0.81 -4.97 6.89
CA ARG A 33 0.10 -6.11 7.09
C ARG A 33 0.76 -6.55 5.79
N LEU A 34 -0.02 -6.69 4.72
CA LEU A 34 0.49 -7.07 3.40
C LEU A 34 1.41 -6.01 2.79
N LEU A 35 1.15 -4.72 3.03
CA LEU A 35 2.06 -3.66 2.58
C LEU A 35 3.38 -3.67 3.38
N ASN A 36 3.33 -3.98 4.67
CA ASN A 36 4.47 -3.99 5.59
C ASN A 36 5.27 -5.30 5.62
N SER A 37 4.87 -6.34 4.87
CA SER A 37 5.54 -7.65 4.86
C SER A 37 6.84 -7.69 4.04
N GLY A 38 7.15 -6.63 3.29
CA GLY A 38 8.34 -6.53 2.45
C GLY A 38 9.28 -5.40 2.88
N PRO A 39 10.42 -5.23 2.17
CA PRO A 39 11.35 -4.17 2.49
C PRO A 39 10.73 -2.79 2.18
N PRO A 40 11.15 -1.73 2.89
CA PRO A 40 10.63 -0.40 2.68
C PRO A 40 10.95 0.12 1.27
N SER A 41 10.09 0.99 0.75
CA SER A 41 10.33 1.63 -0.54
C SER A 41 11.58 2.52 -0.47
N PRO A 42 12.46 2.50 -1.49
CA PRO A 42 13.65 3.36 -1.55
C PRO A 42 13.31 4.80 -1.98
N CYS A 43 12.02 5.15 -2.05
CA CYS A 43 11.54 6.46 -2.49
C CYS A 43 11.92 7.55 -1.49
N ILE A 44 12.51 8.64 -1.99
CA ILE A 44 12.85 9.84 -1.20
C ILE A 44 11.93 11.03 -1.53
N SER A 45 10.74 10.76 -2.07
CA SER A 45 9.77 11.78 -2.50
C SER A 45 10.26 12.73 -3.59
N VAL A 46 11.25 12.30 -4.39
CA VAL A 46 11.67 12.97 -5.62
C VAL A 46 11.13 12.18 -6.81
N CYS A 47 10.22 12.78 -7.57
CA CYS A 47 9.60 12.15 -8.73
C CYS A 47 10.06 12.82 -10.03
N GLN A 48 11.33 12.61 -10.37
CA GLN A 48 11.90 13.09 -11.63
C GLN A 48 12.72 11.97 -12.28
N MET A 49 12.49 11.75 -13.57
CA MET A 49 13.23 10.78 -14.37
C MET A 49 14.38 11.47 -15.09
N ASP A 50 15.54 10.84 -15.07
CA ASP A 50 16.68 11.23 -15.91
C ASP A 50 16.41 10.73 -17.35
N PRO A 51 16.30 11.62 -18.34
CA PRO A 51 16.02 11.23 -19.72
C PRO A 51 17.17 10.47 -20.38
N LEU A 52 18.40 10.58 -19.86
CA LEU A 52 19.56 9.87 -20.40
C LEU A 52 19.62 8.42 -19.90
N THR A 53 19.41 8.22 -18.61
CA THR A 53 19.54 6.89 -17.99
C THR A 53 18.22 6.12 -17.88
N GLY A 54 17.08 6.80 -17.98
CA GLY A 54 15.76 6.19 -17.77
C GLY A 54 15.47 5.84 -16.31
N TYR A 55 16.28 6.34 -15.36
CA TYR A 55 16.10 6.10 -13.92
C TYR A 55 15.59 7.33 -13.19
N CYS A 56 14.84 7.10 -12.11
CA CYS A 56 14.46 8.16 -11.19
C CYS A 56 15.71 8.74 -10.52
N VAL A 57 15.88 10.07 -10.56
CA VAL A 57 17.06 10.75 -10.00
C VAL A 57 17.19 10.56 -8.49
N GLY A 58 16.08 10.34 -7.77
CA GLY A 58 16.09 10.15 -6.32
C GLY A 58 16.27 8.68 -5.90
N CYS A 59 15.44 7.78 -6.43
CA CYS A 59 15.43 6.38 -5.99
C CYS A 59 16.11 5.40 -6.95
N THR A 60 16.57 5.83 -8.12
CA THR A 60 17.27 5.00 -9.12
C THR A 60 16.45 3.80 -9.65
N ARG A 61 15.13 3.84 -9.46
CA ARG A 61 14.17 2.91 -10.06
C ARG A 61 13.80 3.31 -11.49
N THR A 62 13.41 2.33 -12.31
CA THR A 62 12.71 2.59 -13.57
C THR A 62 11.25 2.98 -13.32
N ILE A 63 10.56 3.50 -14.34
CA ILE A 63 9.13 3.83 -14.25
C ILE A 63 8.28 2.57 -13.99
N ASP A 64 8.67 1.42 -14.54
CA ASP A 64 7.98 0.14 -14.36
C ASP A 64 8.13 -0.36 -12.93
N GLU A 65 9.34 -0.30 -12.37
CA GLU A 65 9.60 -0.64 -10.96
C GLU A 65 8.87 0.30 -9.99
N ILE A 66 8.59 1.56 -10.38
CA ILE A 66 7.79 2.49 -9.59
C ILE A 66 6.32 2.09 -9.61
N ARG A 67 5.79 1.81 -10.81
CA ARG A 67 4.39 1.44 -11.05
C ARG A 67 4.03 0.12 -10.37
N ASP A 68 4.89 -0.88 -10.51
CA ASP A 68 4.57 -2.24 -10.09
C ASP A 68 4.90 -2.49 -8.61
N TRP A 69 5.62 -1.60 -7.92
CA TRP A 69 6.07 -1.77 -6.53
C TRP A 69 4.96 -2.22 -5.56
N ILE A 70 3.75 -1.65 -5.70
CA ILE A 70 2.62 -1.93 -4.81
C ILE A 70 2.05 -3.34 -4.99
N ILE A 71 2.19 -3.92 -6.18
CA ILE A 71 1.75 -5.27 -6.50
C ILE A 71 2.90 -6.29 -6.46
N SER A 72 4.16 -5.84 -6.41
CA SER A 72 5.31 -6.72 -6.26
C SER A 72 5.30 -7.46 -4.92
N THR A 73 5.66 -8.74 -4.99
CA THR A 73 5.95 -9.60 -3.84
C THR A 73 7.17 -9.09 -3.05
N PRO A 74 7.33 -9.48 -1.77
CA PRO A 74 8.52 -9.14 -0.99
C PRO A 74 9.84 -9.52 -1.69
N ASP A 75 9.91 -10.68 -2.34
CA ASP A 75 11.12 -11.14 -3.01
C ASP A 75 11.47 -10.31 -4.24
N GLU A 76 10.47 -9.94 -5.05
CA GLU A 76 10.65 -9.01 -6.18
C GLU A 76 11.13 -7.63 -5.69
N ARG A 77 10.58 -7.14 -4.58
CA ARG A 77 11.04 -5.88 -3.98
C ARG A 77 12.50 -5.95 -3.55
N HIS A 78 12.95 -7.04 -2.92
CA HIS A 78 14.36 -7.24 -2.58
C HIS A 78 15.25 -7.29 -3.83
N ALA A 79 14.80 -7.98 -4.89
CA ALA A 79 15.53 -8.05 -6.15
C ALA A 79 15.69 -6.66 -6.80
N ILE A 80 14.63 -5.84 -6.78
CA ILE A 80 14.67 -4.45 -7.25
C ILE A 80 15.67 -3.63 -6.42
N LEU A 81 15.64 -3.74 -5.09
CA LEU A 81 16.57 -3.03 -4.22
C LEU A 81 18.04 -3.40 -4.49
N LYS A 82 18.31 -4.68 -4.78
CA LYS A 82 19.66 -5.12 -5.19
C LYS A 82 20.09 -4.45 -6.50
N LYS A 83 19.23 -4.44 -7.53
CA LYS A 83 19.51 -3.75 -8.81
C LYS A 83 19.75 -2.26 -8.61
N ILE A 84 19.00 -1.61 -7.71
CA ILE A 84 19.23 -0.19 -7.37
C ILE A 84 20.62 0.01 -6.78
N ALA A 85 21.05 -0.85 -5.85
CA ALA A 85 22.39 -0.76 -5.26
C ALA A 85 23.49 -0.89 -6.32
N GLU A 86 23.34 -1.84 -7.25
CA GLU A 86 24.24 -2.03 -8.39
C GLU A 86 24.28 -0.78 -9.30
N ARG A 87 23.12 -0.23 -9.67
CA ARG A 87 23.03 1.01 -10.48
C ARG A 87 23.68 2.21 -9.80
N ARG A 88 23.56 2.32 -8.47
CA ARG A 88 24.18 3.40 -7.68
C ARG A 88 25.70 3.26 -7.62
N ALA A 89 26.22 2.03 -7.57
CA ALA A 89 27.65 1.77 -7.53
C ALA A 89 28.33 1.97 -8.90
N ALA A 90 27.58 1.80 -10.00
CA ALA A 90 28.06 1.99 -11.36
C ALA A 90 28.02 3.46 -11.84
N LYS A 91 27.55 4.38 -11.00
CA LYS A 91 27.39 5.81 -11.28
C LYS A 91 28.53 6.61 -10.65
#